data_AF-A0A397UW74-F1
#
_entry.id   AF-A0A397UW74-F1
#
_cell.length_a   1.000
_cell.length_b   1.000
_cell.length_c   1.000
_cell.angle_alpha   90.00
_cell.angle_beta   90.00
_cell.angle_gamma   90.00
#
_symmetry.space_group_name_H-M   'P 1'
#
loop_
_entity.id
_entity.type
_entity.pdbx_description
1 polymer ?
#
loop_
_entity_poly.entity_id
_entity_poly.type
_entity_poly.pdbx_seq_one_letter_code
_entity_poly.pdbx_strand_id
1 'polypeptide(L)'
;MKRYALILIFTLVVINNFIAITVALRYNRNNGINPRFTDSLMSPVKRQFCNPCGNSCCGVAQNCCAGQSRCCGPAQTCCGQSLCCGPTETCCGGSLCCGTCCGSYCCGLTENCCGNMCCKIAEKCCGNTCCGPTQTCNSGVCV
;
A
#
# COMPACT_ATOMS: atom_id res chain seq x y z
N MET A 1 -31.91 -43.08 31.05
CA MET A 1 -31.73 -42.92 29.59
C MET A 1 -31.99 -41.49 29.08
N LYS A 2 -33.05 -40.78 29.50
CA LYS A 2 -33.35 -39.40 29.01
C LYS A 2 -32.26 -38.34 29.27
N ARG A 3 -31.52 -38.43 30.37
CA ARG A 3 -30.44 -37.46 30.69
C ARG A 3 -29.22 -37.57 29.77
N TYR A 4 -28.89 -38.77 29.30
CA TYR A 4 -27.78 -38.99 28.36
C TYR A 4 -28.10 -38.49 26.96
N ALA A 5 -29.37 -38.59 26.53
CA ALA A 5 -29.81 -38.05 25.25
C ALA A 5 -29.71 -36.52 25.19
N LEU A 6 -30.05 -35.82 26.26
CA LEU A 6 -29.93 -34.35 26.33
C LEU A 6 -28.48 -33.88 26.26
N ILE A 7 -27.56 -34.57 26.94
CA ILE A 7 -26.14 -34.23 26.92
C ILE A 7 -25.56 -34.42 25.51
N LEU A 8 -25.91 -35.52 24.82
CA LEU A 8 -25.47 -35.79 23.45
C LEU A 8 -25.99 -34.75 22.44
N ILE A 9 -27.24 -34.31 22.58
CA ILE A 9 -27.80 -33.27 21.71
C ILE A 9 -27.07 -31.95 21.94
N PHE A 10 -26.82 -31.58 23.19
CA PHE A 10 -26.15 -30.32 23.51
C PHE A 10 -24.70 -30.30 23.00
N THR A 11 -23.96 -31.40 23.13
CA THR A 11 -22.59 -31.49 22.60
C THR A 11 -22.56 -31.43 21.07
N LEU A 12 -23.51 -32.08 20.38
CA LEU A 12 -23.61 -31.99 18.92
C LEU A 12 -23.92 -30.57 18.45
N VAL A 13 -24.80 -29.83 19.15
CA VAL A 13 -25.10 -28.44 18.82
C VAL A 13 -23.88 -27.55 19.01
N VAL A 14 -23.15 -27.71 20.11
CA VAL A 14 -21.93 -26.93 20.38
C VAL A 14 -20.84 -27.22 19.35
N ILE A 15 -20.61 -28.49 19.00
CA ILE A 15 -19.62 -28.89 18.00
C ILE A 15 -19.98 -28.33 16.62
N ASN A 16 -21.24 -28.41 16.19
CA ASN A 16 -21.68 -27.87 14.91
C ASN A 16 -21.50 -26.34 14.84
N ASN A 17 -21.83 -25.62 15.92
CA ASN A 17 -21.60 -24.17 16.00
C ASN A 17 -20.11 -23.83 15.96
N PHE A 18 -19.28 -24.60 16.67
CA PHE A 18 -17.84 -24.38 16.70
C PHE A 18 -17.18 -24.64 15.35
N ILE A 19 -17.60 -25.69 14.63
CA ILE A 19 -17.13 -25.98 13.27
C ILE A 19 -17.54 -24.84 12.33
N ALA A 20 -18.80 -24.37 12.40
CA ALA A 20 -19.26 -23.26 11.57
C ALA A 20 -18.44 -21.97 11.79
N ILE A 21 -18.16 -21.62 13.05
CA ILE A 21 -17.32 -20.46 13.39
C ILE A 21 -15.89 -20.67 12.89
N THR A 22 -15.32 -21.86 13.08
CA THR A 22 -13.95 -22.16 12.65
C THR A 22 -13.82 -22.12 11.12
N VAL A 23 -14.82 -22.60 10.39
CA VAL A 23 -14.87 -22.51 8.92
C VAL A 23 -15.05 -21.07 8.48
N ALA A 24 -15.90 -20.28 9.12
CA ALA A 24 -16.05 -18.86 8.81
C ALA A 24 -14.77 -18.05 9.05
N LEU A 25 -14.05 -18.34 10.14
CA LEU A 25 -12.77 -17.70 10.46
C LEU A 25 -11.65 -18.16 9.52
N ARG A 26 -11.59 -19.45 9.17
CA ARG A 26 -10.63 -19.96 8.17
C ARG A 26 -10.93 -19.43 6.77
N TYR A 27 -12.20 -19.29 6.42
CA TYR A 27 -12.63 -18.61 5.20
C TYR A 27 -12.13 -17.16 5.22
N ASN A 28 -12.38 -16.38 6.28
CA ASN A 28 -11.85 -15.01 6.39
C ASN A 28 -10.32 -14.91 6.37
N ARG A 29 -9.60 -15.89 6.96
CA ARG A 29 -8.14 -15.87 7.03
C ARG A 29 -7.46 -16.33 5.74
N ASN A 30 -8.00 -17.36 5.09
CA ASN A 30 -7.51 -17.85 3.80
C ASN A 30 -7.97 -16.94 2.65
N ASN A 31 -9.02 -16.15 2.88
CA ASN A 31 -9.54 -15.20 1.93
C ASN A 31 -9.04 -13.78 2.19
N GLY A 32 -7.73 -13.63 2.04
CA GLY A 32 -7.23 -12.58 1.14
C GLY A 32 -7.76 -12.77 -0.29
N ILE A 33 -9.07 -13.01 -0.46
CA ILE A 33 -9.72 -13.23 -1.75
C ILE A 33 -9.81 -11.87 -2.39
N ASN A 34 -9.04 -11.78 -3.45
CA ASN A 34 -9.25 -10.94 -4.60
C ASN A 34 -10.39 -11.58 -5.41
N PRO A 35 -11.66 -11.17 -5.28
CA PRO A 35 -12.70 -11.70 -6.14
C PRO A 35 -12.57 -10.91 -7.43
N ARG A 36 -12.26 -11.56 -8.56
CA ARG A 36 -12.53 -10.94 -9.85
C ARG A 36 -14.05 -10.73 -9.92
N PHE A 37 -14.49 -9.50 -9.66
CA PHE A 37 -15.88 -9.13 -9.66
C PHE A 37 -16.35 -8.98 -11.11
N THR A 38 -17.28 -9.82 -11.53
CA THR A 38 -18.15 -9.55 -12.68
C THR A 38 -19.32 -8.69 -12.19
N ASP A 39 -19.51 -7.54 -12.83
CA ASP A 39 -20.26 -6.32 -12.47
C ASP A 39 -21.72 -6.39 -11.96
N SER A 40 -22.33 -7.54 -11.63
CA SER A 40 -23.80 -7.60 -11.60
C SER A 40 -24.49 -7.68 -10.23
N LEU A 41 -23.83 -7.93 -9.09
CA LEU A 41 -24.55 -8.14 -7.80
C LEU A 41 -23.71 -7.68 -6.59
N MET A 42 -23.47 -6.37 -6.47
CA MET A 42 -22.87 -5.80 -5.25
C MET A 42 -23.96 -5.52 -4.20
N SER A 43 -24.29 -6.52 -3.38
CA SER A 43 -25.20 -6.36 -2.23
C SER A 43 -24.65 -5.32 -1.23
N PRO A 44 -25.49 -4.44 -0.64
CA PRO A 44 -25.04 -3.34 0.24
C PRO A 44 -24.23 -3.80 1.46
N VAL A 45 -24.37 -5.06 1.89
CA VAL A 45 -23.62 -5.65 3.01
C VAL A 45 -22.13 -5.81 2.71
N LYS A 46 -21.71 -5.99 1.44
CA LYS A 46 -20.28 -6.13 1.10
C LYS A 46 -19.50 -4.83 1.17
N ARG A 47 -20.16 -3.66 1.10
CA ARG A 47 -19.49 -2.35 1.26
C ARG A 47 -18.99 -2.09 2.68
N GLN A 48 -19.42 -2.88 3.67
CA GLN A 48 -18.98 -2.72 5.06
C GLN A 48 -17.62 -3.38 5.35
N PHE A 49 -17.12 -4.26 4.48
CA PHE A 49 -15.94 -5.09 4.79
C PHE A 49 -14.75 -4.86 3.85
N CYS A 50 -14.95 -4.17 2.73
CA CYS A 50 -13.86 -3.80 1.83
C CYS A 50 -14.13 -2.47 1.11
N ASN A 51 -13.05 -1.74 0.84
CA ASN A 51 -13.08 -0.55 -0.01
C ASN A 51 -12.92 -0.99 -1.48
N PRO A 52 -13.89 -0.71 -2.37
CA PRO A 52 -13.83 -1.16 -3.76
C PRO A 52 -12.66 -0.50 -4.50
N CYS A 53 -11.92 -1.30 -5.27
CA CYS A 53 -10.74 -0.87 -6.01
C CYS A 53 -10.68 -1.51 -7.41
N GLY A 54 -11.23 -0.80 -8.40
CA GLY A 54 -11.42 -1.37 -9.73
C GLY A 54 -12.24 -2.66 -9.66
N ASN A 55 -11.66 -3.75 -10.16
CA ASN A 55 -12.29 -5.08 -10.18
C ASN A 55 -12.00 -5.92 -8.93
N SER A 56 -11.50 -5.29 -7.86
CA SER A 56 -11.03 -5.96 -6.64
C SER A 56 -11.47 -5.24 -5.38
N CYS A 57 -11.30 -5.89 -4.22
CA CYS A 57 -11.62 -5.32 -2.91
C CYS A 57 -10.36 -5.15 -2.07
N CYS A 58 -10.18 -3.95 -1.52
CA CYS A 58 -9.16 -3.66 -0.52
C CYS A 58 -9.72 -3.78 0.89
N GLY A 59 -8.89 -4.16 1.86
CA GLY A 59 -9.30 -4.14 3.27
C GLY A 59 -9.76 -2.74 3.71
N VAL A 60 -10.57 -2.66 4.76
CA VAL A 60 -11.13 -1.39 5.27
C VAL A 60 -10.09 -0.34 5.65
N ALA A 61 -8.88 -0.78 6.01
CA ALA A 61 -7.76 0.09 6.34
C ALA A 61 -6.80 0.27 5.16
N GLN A 62 -7.09 -0.24 3.97
CA GLN A 62 -6.20 -0.16 2.82
C GLN A 62 -6.64 0.94 1.84
N ASN A 63 -5.65 1.55 1.20
CA ASN A 63 -5.88 2.56 0.17
C ASN A 63 -5.90 1.90 -1.22
N CYS A 64 -6.89 2.26 -2.03
CA CYS A 64 -6.97 1.84 -3.43
C CYS A 64 -6.16 2.78 -4.32
N CYS A 65 -5.28 2.24 -5.15
CA CYS A 65 -4.59 3.04 -6.16
C CYS A 65 -5.44 3.18 -7.41
N ALA A 66 -5.63 4.43 -7.85
CA ALA A 66 -6.43 4.72 -9.03
C ALA A 66 -5.89 3.97 -10.27
N GLY A 67 -6.76 3.18 -10.89
CA GLY A 67 -6.53 2.58 -12.21
C GLY A 67 -6.17 1.10 -12.23
N GLN A 68 -5.72 0.51 -11.13
CA GLN A 68 -5.44 -0.93 -11.07
C GLN A 68 -5.86 -1.47 -9.72
N SER A 69 -6.43 -2.67 -9.71
CA SER A 69 -6.87 -3.49 -8.59
C SER A 69 -5.81 -3.76 -7.49
N ARG A 70 -5.13 -2.71 -7.00
CA ARG A 70 -4.02 -2.78 -6.06
C ARG A 70 -4.35 -1.99 -4.81
N CYS A 71 -4.10 -2.66 -3.70
CA CYS A 71 -4.39 -2.19 -2.36
C CYS A 71 -3.08 -1.93 -1.65
N CYS A 72 -2.86 -0.69 -1.23
CA CYS A 72 -1.75 -0.32 -0.35
C CYS A 72 -2.19 -0.42 1.10
N GLY A 73 -1.24 -0.70 1.99
CA GLY A 73 -1.46 -0.72 3.44
C GLY A 73 -1.98 0.62 4.00
N PRO A 74 -2.45 0.65 5.26
CA PRO A 74 -3.04 1.83 5.89
C PRO A 74 -2.15 3.06 5.95
N ALA A 75 -0.85 2.83 6.11
CA ALA A 75 0.14 3.89 6.17
C ALA A 75 0.88 4.08 4.84
N GLN A 76 0.39 3.45 3.75
CA GLN A 76 1.03 3.49 2.46
C GLN A 76 0.28 4.40 1.48
N THR A 77 1.06 5.06 0.63
CA THR A 77 0.54 5.98 -0.39
C THR A 77 0.73 5.40 -1.78
N CYS A 78 -0.25 5.58 -2.65
CA CYS A 78 -0.18 5.13 -4.03
C CYS A 78 0.79 5.99 -4.83
N CYS A 79 1.72 5.33 -5.51
CA CYS A 79 2.65 5.95 -6.44
C CYS A 79 2.49 5.35 -7.83
N GLY A 80 2.03 6.17 -8.76
CA GLY A 80 1.69 5.74 -10.11
C GLY A 80 0.56 4.71 -10.12
N GLN A 81 0.68 3.76 -11.05
CA GLN A 81 -0.36 2.77 -11.29
C GLN A 81 -0.27 1.52 -10.42
N SER A 82 0.92 1.22 -9.88
CA SER A 82 1.15 -0.07 -9.22
C SER A 82 2.08 -0.04 -8.01
N LEU A 83 2.60 1.11 -7.58
CA LEU A 83 3.55 1.15 -6.47
C LEU A 83 2.88 1.68 -5.19
N CYS A 84 3.25 1.10 -4.05
CA CYS A 84 2.81 1.52 -2.73
C CYS A 84 4.03 2.00 -1.96
N CYS A 85 4.10 3.30 -1.69
CA CYS A 85 5.15 3.90 -0.89
C CYS A 85 4.85 3.70 0.59
N GLY A 86 5.89 3.44 1.38
CA GLY A 86 5.82 3.44 2.84
C GLY A 86 5.42 4.81 3.42
N PRO A 87 5.10 4.87 4.72
CA PRO A 87 4.65 6.11 5.37
C PRO A 87 5.69 7.23 5.38
N THR A 88 6.97 6.87 5.31
CA THR A 88 8.10 7.80 5.28
C THR A 88 8.57 8.10 3.86
N GLU A 89 7.91 7.55 2.85
CA GLU A 89 8.30 7.67 1.46
C GLU A 89 7.29 8.50 0.68
N THR A 90 7.82 9.35 -0.20
CA THR A 90 7.07 10.17 -1.14
C THR A 90 7.19 9.56 -2.54
N CYS A 91 6.12 9.66 -3.33
CA CYS A 91 6.13 9.25 -4.73
C CYS A 91 6.89 10.25 -5.60
N CYS A 92 7.99 9.79 -6.21
CA CYS A 92 8.80 10.58 -7.14
C CYS A 92 8.63 10.04 -8.56
N GLY A 93 8.44 10.94 -9.53
CA GLY A 93 8.29 10.58 -10.94
C GLY A 93 7.11 9.65 -11.28
N GLY A 94 6.18 9.42 -10.35
CA GLY A 94 5.04 8.53 -10.56
C GLY A 94 5.38 7.03 -10.63
N SER A 95 6.61 6.63 -10.31
CA SER A 95 7.04 5.23 -10.39
C SER A 95 8.05 4.82 -9.32
N LEU A 96 8.41 5.71 -8.40
CA LEU A 96 9.46 5.47 -7.42
C LEU A 96 9.04 6.01 -6.05
N CYS A 97 9.37 5.29 -4.98
CA CYS A 97 9.12 5.70 -3.60
C CYS A 97 10.44 6.07 -2.95
N CYS A 98 10.56 7.28 -2.42
CA CYS A 98 11.80 7.80 -1.87
C CYS A 98 11.54 8.64 -0.62
N GLY A 99 12.49 8.67 0.32
CA GLY A 99 12.43 9.64 1.42
C GLY A 99 12.48 11.09 0.92
N THR A 100 13.36 11.37 -0.04
CA THR A 100 13.53 12.69 -0.66
C THR A 100 13.45 12.57 -2.17
N CYS A 101 12.50 13.27 -2.80
CA CYS A 101 12.36 13.32 -4.25
C CYS A 101 13.21 14.44 -4.86
N CYS A 102 13.90 14.14 -5.96
CA CYS A 102 14.46 15.15 -6.85
C CYS A 102 14.05 14.87 -8.29
N GLY A 103 12.96 15.49 -8.72
CA GLY A 103 12.28 15.17 -9.97
C GLY A 103 11.76 13.73 -9.96
N SER A 104 12.39 12.87 -10.78
CA SER A 104 12.05 11.44 -10.90
C SER A 104 13.00 10.50 -10.14
N TYR A 105 13.94 11.04 -9.35
CA TYR A 105 14.97 10.26 -8.66
C TYR A 105 14.84 10.36 -7.14
N CYS A 106 15.36 9.34 -6.45
CA CYS A 106 15.53 9.35 -4.99
C CYS A 106 16.89 9.95 -4.61
N CYS A 107 16.88 10.93 -3.71
CA CYS A 107 18.10 11.37 -3.04
C CYS A 107 18.26 10.68 -1.70
N GLY A 108 19.51 10.39 -1.33
CA GLY A 108 19.88 9.94 0.01
C GLY A 108 19.70 11.03 1.07
N LEU A 109 19.75 10.63 2.35
CA LEU A 109 19.60 11.54 3.50
C LEU A 109 20.67 12.64 3.55
N THR A 110 21.83 12.40 2.94
CA THR A 110 22.99 13.30 2.91
C THR A 110 23.13 14.02 1.58
N GLU A 111 22.09 14.00 0.75
CA GLU A 111 22.08 14.59 -0.58
C GLU A 111 21.01 15.68 -0.68
N ASN A 112 21.30 16.73 -1.44
CA ASN A 112 20.41 17.83 -1.74
C ASN A 112 19.90 17.73 -3.18
N CYS A 113 18.65 18.11 -3.40
CA CYS A 113 18.06 18.14 -4.73
C CYS A 113 18.46 19.42 -5.48
N CYS A 114 19.11 19.26 -6.63
CA CYS A 114 19.45 20.35 -7.55
C CYS A 114 18.81 20.08 -8.92
N GLY A 115 17.58 20.58 -9.10
CA GLY A 115 16.78 20.32 -10.30
C GLY A 115 16.25 18.88 -10.33
N ASN A 116 16.86 18.04 -11.17
CA ASN A 116 16.49 16.62 -11.34
C ASN A 116 17.62 15.66 -10.90
N MET A 117 18.59 16.13 -10.13
CA MET A 117 19.70 15.30 -9.64
C MET A 117 20.00 15.54 -8.16
N CYS A 118 20.61 14.54 -7.54
CA CYS A 118 21.01 14.55 -6.14
C CYS A 118 22.49 14.92 -6.03
N CYS A 119 22.78 15.99 -5.29
CA CYS A 119 24.13 16.46 -5.01
C CYS A 119 24.52 16.13 -3.59
N LYS A 120 25.80 15.80 -3.36
CA LYS A 120 26.28 15.50 -2.00
C LYS A 120 26.26 16.77 -1.13
N ILE A 121 26.22 16.62 0.19
CA ILE A 121 26.29 17.75 1.16
C ILE A 121 27.46 18.74 0.89
N ALA A 122 28.60 18.25 0.39
CA ALA A 122 29.75 19.09 0.09
C ALA A 122 29.63 19.87 -1.23
N GLU A 123 28.61 19.57 -2.03
CA GLU A 123 28.38 20.14 -3.36
C GLU A 123 27.28 21.21 -3.31
N LYS A 124 27.41 22.24 -4.14
CA LYS A 124 26.41 23.32 -4.27
C LYS A 124 25.59 23.14 -5.55
N CYS A 125 24.29 23.43 -5.47
CA CYS A 125 23.46 23.50 -6.67
C CYS A 125 23.86 24.70 -7.53
N CYS A 126 24.16 24.44 -8.81
CA CYS A 126 24.34 25.47 -9.82
C CYS A 126 23.47 25.13 -11.03
N GLY A 127 22.31 25.77 -11.14
CA GLY A 127 21.30 25.36 -12.12
C GLY A 127 20.86 23.91 -11.88
N ASN A 128 21.13 23.05 -12.86
CA ASN A 128 20.80 21.61 -12.81
C ASN A 128 22.03 20.72 -12.57
N THR A 129 23.13 21.27 -12.04
CA THR A 129 24.37 20.53 -11.79
C THR A 129 24.84 20.68 -10.35
N CYS A 130 25.66 19.71 -9.90
CA CYS A 130 26.36 19.75 -8.61
C CYS A 130 27.76 20.32 -8.81
N CYS A 131 28.08 21.45 -8.16
CA CYS A 131 29.44 21.99 -8.13
C CYS A 131 30.19 21.47 -6.91
N GLY A 132 31.43 21.03 -7.11
CA GLY A 132 32.33 20.68 -6.01
C GLY A 132 32.61 21.87 -5.08
N PRO A 133 33.11 21.62 -3.86
CA PRO A 133 33.32 22.67 -2.86
C PRO A 133 34.32 23.76 -3.28
N THR A 134 35.20 23.47 -4.26
CA THR A 134 36.18 24.41 -4.81
C THR A 134 35.71 25.10 -6.10
N GLN A 135 34.54 24.74 -6.63
CA GLN A 135 34.01 25.29 -7.89
C GLN A 135 33.04 26.44 -7.61
N THR A 136 33.01 27.40 -8.52
CA THR A 136 32.12 28.56 -8.46
C THR A 136 30.98 28.39 -9.46
N CYS A 137 29.76 28.75 -9.06
CA CYS A 137 28.63 28.75 -9.98
C CYS A 137 28.64 30.03 -10.82
N ASN A 138 28.88 29.91 -12.12
CA ASN A 138 28.73 31.01 -13.06
C ASN A 138 27.67 30.65 -14.13
N SER A 139 26.55 31.37 -14.11
CA SER A 139 25.47 31.24 -15.10
C SER A 139 24.93 29.80 -15.27
N GLY A 140 24.85 29.03 -14.17
CA GLY A 140 24.34 27.66 -14.19
C GLY A 140 25.38 26.59 -14.57
N VAL A 141 26.66 26.95 -14.65
CA VAL A 141 27.78 26.03 -14.89
C VAL A 141 28.82 26.18 -13.78
N CYS A 142 29.38 25.05 -13.34
CA CYS A 142 30.48 25.01 -12.38
C CYS A 142 31.80 25.33 -13.08
N VAL A 143 32.51 26.35 -12.61
CA VAL A 143 33.84 26.76 -13.08
C VAL A 143 34.88 26.71 -11.97
#